data_AF-A0A1Y3NL93-F1
#
_entry.id   AF-A0A1Y3NL93-F1
#
_cell.length_a   1.000
_cell.length_b   1.000
_cell.length_c   1.000
_cell.angle_alpha   90.00
_cell.angle_beta   90.00
_cell.angle_gamma   90.00
#
_symmetry.space_group_name_H-M   'P 1'
#
loop_
_entity.id
_entity.type
_entity.pdbx_description
1 polymer ?
#
loop_
_entity_poly.entity_id
_entity_poly.type
_entity_poly.pdbx_seq_one_letter_code
_entity_poly.pdbx_strand_id
1 'polypeptide(L)'
;MVIEPKSQMIYVFGGRTQAKNISEDSYSGLYSYSIKEDKWRLLRSDTNQPDNTVQLKSRIGHSMLLNPETNELYIFAGKRYKDFSNERKKNYLSDFYIYRIDEDCVIEVSRNYTMLGGPDAGFTQRATMDIELGELYMLSGLLSERNSNVETVKNILWMYNIKKNKWTKIYQNVNFGSEYNNRVSDKEPCTRFASQLVYDTKRKVQYLFGGNPGEINDPCLRLNDFWELKLERPSNEDILRSAKFHIRKQKYKEICNTGNYLQALKYLQNNISEVVNHNDENESKEFRELTQFLFDIQKTPNSNKKDN
;
A
#
# COMPACT_ATOMS: atom_id res chain seq x y z
N MET A 1 -12.92 -10.42 8.73
CA MET A 1 -14.11 -9.83 9.39
C MET A 1 -14.12 -8.36 9.07
N VAL A 2 -15.29 -7.81 8.74
CA VAL A 2 -15.51 -6.37 8.55
C VAL A 2 -16.79 -5.97 9.27
N ILE A 3 -16.89 -4.72 9.67
CA ILE A 3 -18.07 -4.17 10.35
C ILE A 3 -18.60 -2.99 9.55
N GLU A 4 -19.92 -2.97 9.34
CA GLU A 4 -20.63 -1.83 8.80
C GLU A 4 -21.28 -1.07 9.95
N PRO A 5 -20.71 0.07 10.38
CA PRO A 5 -21.15 0.74 11.61
C PRO A 5 -22.56 1.35 11.50
N LYS A 6 -23.00 1.74 10.29
CA LYS A 6 -24.32 2.36 10.07
C LYS A 6 -25.46 1.34 10.23
N SER A 7 -25.36 0.21 9.54
CA SER A 7 -26.34 -0.88 9.63
C SER A 7 -26.16 -1.73 10.91
N GLN A 8 -25.01 -1.62 11.58
CA GLN A 8 -24.59 -2.46 12.71
C GLN A 8 -24.51 -3.96 12.33
N MET A 9 -23.96 -4.21 11.15
CA MET A 9 -23.74 -5.57 10.62
C MET A 9 -22.27 -5.94 10.68
N ILE A 10 -21.99 -7.16 11.14
CA ILE A 10 -20.66 -7.77 11.09
C ILE A 10 -20.67 -8.84 10.01
N TYR A 11 -19.68 -8.82 9.12
CA TYR A 11 -19.48 -9.86 8.10
C TYR A 11 -18.20 -10.65 8.38
N VAL A 12 -18.31 -11.97 8.33
CA VAL A 12 -17.20 -12.91 8.54
C VAL A 12 -17.18 -13.89 7.38
N PHE A 13 -16.03 -14.10 6.76
CA PHE A 13 -15.87 -15.05 5.65
C PHE A 13 -14.67 -15.94 5.88
N GLY A 14 -14.79 -17.22 5.50
CA GLY A 14 -13.66 -18.15 5.50
C GLY A 14 -13.21 -18.51 6.91
N GLY A 15 -11.96 -18.95 7.01
CA GLY A 15 -11.48 -19.64 8.22
C GLY A 15 -11.53 -21.15 8.05
N ARG A 16 -10.64 -21.87 8.75
CA ARG A 16 -10.68 -23.33 8.82
C ARG A 16 -11.46 -23.72 10.07
N THR A 17 -12.44 -24.59 9.93
CA THR A 17 -13.16 -25.15 11.08
C THR A 17 -12.31 -26.27 11.70
N GLN A 18 -12.39 -26.43 13.01
CA GLN A 18 -11.89 -27.66 13.63
C GLN A 18 -12.93 -28.75 13.37
N ALA A 19 -12.74 -29.54 12.32
CA ALA A 19 -13.51 -30.75 12.13
C ALA A 19 -13.18 -31.77 13.23
N LYS A 20 -14.15 -32.59 13.65
CA LYS A 20 -13.93 -33.70 14.59
C LYS A 20 -12.93 -34.74 14.05
N ASN A 21 -12.81 -34.84 12.72
CA ASN A 21 -11.83 -35.67 12.02
C ASN A 21 -10.72 -34.78 11.42
N ILE A 22 -9.47 -35.07 11.79
CA ILE A 22 -8.26 -34.29 11.44
C ILE A 22 -7.91 -34.39 9.93
N SER A 23 -8.58 -35.29 9.20
CA SER A 23 -8.26 -35.64 7.80
C SER A 23 -8.91 -34.74 6.74
N GLU A 24 -9.97 -33.98 7.06
CA GLU A 24 -10.66 -33.13 6.10
C GLU A 24 -10.47 -31.64 6.41
N ASP A 25 -9.98 -30.87 5.44
CA ASP A 25 -9.91 -29.41 5.55
C ASP A 25 -11.33 -28.83 5.35
N SER A 26 -12.05 -28.65 6.45
CA SER A 26 -13.34 -27.97 6.44
C SER A 26 -13.16 -26.46 6.62
N TYR A 27 -13.91 -25.68 5.84
CA TYR A 27 -13.85 -24.22 5.83
C TYR A 27 -15.18 -23.62 6.26
N SER A 28 -15.14 -22.48 6.95
CA SER A 28 -16.34 -21.72 7.32
C SER A 28 -16.78 -20.82 6.16
N GLY A 29 -18.10 -20.62 6.04
CA GLY A 29 -18.70 -19.81 4.99
C GLY A 29 -18.65 -18.30 5.23
N LEU A 30 -19.44 -17.57 4.44
CA LEU A 30 -19.78 -16.16 4.62
C LEU A 30 -21.00 -16.05 5.53
N TYR A 31 -20.81 -15.41 6.68
CA TYR A 31 -21.84 -15.12 7.66
C TYR A 31 -22.02 -13.62 7.83
N SER A 32 -23.24 -13.22 8.16
CA SER A 32 -23.56 -11.91 8.70
C SER A 32 -24.08 -12.05 10.12
N TYR A 33 -23.80 -11.05 10.95
CA TYR A 33 -24.35 -10.93 12.29
C TYR A 33 -24.97 -9.55 12.45
N SER A 34 -26.24 -9.53 12.82
CA SER A 34 -26.94 -8.30 13.19
C SER A 34 -26.73 -8.03 14.67
N ILE A 35 -26.04 -6.94 14.99
CA ILE A 35 -25.81 -6.52 16.39
C ILE A 35 -27.14 -6.12 17.03
N LYS A 36 -28.03 -5.49 16.27
CA LYS A 36 -29.35 -5.06 16.76
C LYS A 36 -30.25 -6.24 17.12
N GLU A 37 -30.21 -7.29 16.31
CA GLU A 37 -31.08 -8.46 16.49
C GLU A 37 -30.44 -9.59 17.30
N ASP A 38 -29.13 -9.49 17.60
CA ASP A 38 -28.32 -10.55 18.20
C ASP A 38 -28.44 -11.89 17.44
N LYS A 39 -28.33 -11.83 16.10
CA LYS A 39 -28.58 -13.00 15.24
C LYS A 39 -27.53 -13.17 14.17
N TRP A 40 -27.05 -14.41 14.05
CA TRP A 40 -26.23 -14.86 12.94
C TRP A 40 -27.09 -15.37 11.79
N ARG A 41 -26.66 -15.07 10.55
CA ARG A 41 -27.21 -15.62 9.31
C ARG A 41 -26.09 -16.12 8.43
N LEU A 42 -26.18 -17.38 8.02
CA LEU A 42 -25.34 -17.93 6.94
C LEU A 42 -25.82 -17.33 5.62
N LEU A 43 -24.91 -16.67 4.91
CA LEU A 43 -25.17 -16.12 3.57
C LEU A 43 -24.75 -17.11 2.49
N ARG A 44 -23.49 -17.58 2.54
CA ARG A 44 -22.95 -18.55 1.57
C ARG A 44 -21.99 -19.52 2.23
N SER A 45 -21.93 -20.77 1.76
CA SER A 45 -20.88 -21.72 2.13
C SER A 45 -20.36 -22.45 0.89
N ASP A 46 -19.35 -23.30 1.01
CA ASP A 46 -18.84 -24.06 -0.14
C ASP A 46 -19.91 -25.02 -0.74
N THR A 47 -20.94 -25.37 0.02
CA THR A 47 -22.04 -26.29 -0.33
C THR A 47 -23.41 -25.61 -0.43
N ASN A 48 -23.56 -24.38 0.09
CA ASN A 48 -24.80 -23.61 0.03
C ASN A 48 -24.55 -22.33 -0.78
N GLN A 49 -24.68 -22.45 -2.10
CA GLN A 49 -24.65 -21.35 -3.07
C GLN A 49 -25.65 -21.61 -4.19
N PRO A 50 -26.17 -20.58 -4.86
CA PRO A 50 -27.04 -20.77 -6.02
C PRO A 50 -26.35 -21.53 -7.15
N ASP A 51 -27.06 -22.49 -7.74
CA ASP A 51 -26.60 -23.24 -8.91
C ASP A 51 -26.34 -22.31 -10.10
N ASN A 52 -25.40 -22.69 -10.97
CA ASN A 52 -25.03 -21.93 -12.18
C ASN A 52 -24.54 -20.49 -11.93
N THR A 53 -24.09 -20.17 -10.71
CA THR A 53 -23.47 -18.88 -10.38
C THR A 53 -21.98 -19.01 -10.06
N VAL A 54 -21.26 -17.88 -10.07
CA VAL A 54 -19.86 -17.82 -9.62
C VAL A 54 -19.78 -18.30 -8.18
N GLN A 55 -18.94 -19.32 -7.95
CA GLN A 55 -18.80 -19.97 -6.65
C GLN A 55 -17.75 -19.26 -5.81
N LEU A 56 -18.17 -18.64 -4.71
CA LEU A 56 -17.26 -18.05 -3.74
C LEU A 56 -16.72 -19.13 -2.81
N LYS A 57 -15.52 -19.63 -3.07
CA LYS A 57 -14.90 -20.68 -2.24
C LYS A 57 -14.22 -20.10 -1.01
N SER A 58 -14.52 -20.71 0.13
CA SER A 58 -13.99 -20.38 1.45
C SER A 58 -12.49 -20.66 1.54
N ARG A 59 -11.79 -19.85 2.32
CA ARG A 59 -10.31 -19.79 2.32
C ARG A 59 -9.76 -19.18 3.60
N ILE A 60 -8.45 -19.29 3.84
CA ILE A 60 -7.78 -18.71 5.01
C ILE A 60 -6.73 -17.68 4.62
N GLY A 61 -6.50 -16.70 5.52
CA GLY A 61 -5.49 -15.64 5.36
C GLY A 61 -5.66 -14.76 4.12
N HIS A 62 -6.90 -14.67 3.61
CA HIS A 62 -7.31 -13.78 2.55
C HIS A 62 -7.55 -12.36 3.09
N SER A 63 -7.72 -11.41 2.18
CA SER A 63 -8.20 -10.06 2.49
C SER A 63 -9.69 -9.95 2.19
N MET A 64 -10.42 -9.28 3.07
CA MET A 64 -11.82 -8.92 2.87
C MET A 64 -12.01 -7.45 3.28
N LEU A 65 -12.55 -6.64 2.39
CA LEU A 65 -12.84 -5.22 2.59
C LEU A 65 -14.31 -4.93 2.33
N LEU A 66 -14.87 -3.92 2.99
CA LEU A 66 -16.24 -3.47 2.79
C LEU A 66 -16.24 -2.09 2.15
N ASN A 67 -17.01 -1.93 1.07
CA ASN A 67 -17.46 -0.62 0.62
C ASN A 67 -18.89 -0.38 1.13
N PRO A 68 -19.09 0.47 2.15
CA PRO A 68 -20.42 0.76 2.71
C PRO A 68 -21.27 1.69 1.83
N GLU A 69 -20.72 2.29 0.78
CA GLU A 69 -21.51 3.11 -0.16
C GLU A 69 -22.23 2.24 -1.19
N THR A 70 -21.65 1.07 -1.51
CA THR A 70 -22.18 0.14 -2.52
C THR A 70 -22.64 -1.20 -1.93
N ASN A 71 -22.52 -1.39 -0.60
CA ASN A 71 -22.79 -2.66 0.08
C ASN A 71 -22.06 -3.86 -0.56
N GLU A 72 -20.78 -3.67 -0.86
CA GLU A 72 -19.94 -4.65 -1.53
C GLU A 72 -18.80 -5.15 -0.63
N LEU A 73 -18.62 -6.47 -0.57
CA LEU A 73 -17.45 -7.11 0.01
C LEU A 73 -16.44 -7.47 -1.08
N TYR A 74 -15.22 -6.95 -0.96
CA TYR A 74 -14.10 -7.23 -1.86
C TYR A 74 -13.27 -8.34 -1.24
N ILE A 75 -13.16 -9.49 -1.91
CA ILE A 75 -12.53 -10.71 -1.37
C ILE A 75 -11.49 -11.22 -2.36
N PHE A 76 -10.23 -11.30 -1.91
CA PHE A 76 -9.11 -11.77 -2.73
C PHE A 76 -7.99 -12.34 -1.85
N ALA A 77 -6.99 -12.93 -2.51
CA ALA A 77 -5.83 -13.54 -1.87
C ALA A 77 -6.18 -14.75 -0.96
N GLY A 78 -5.18 -15.23 -0.23
CA GLY A 78 -5.29 -16.29 0.76
C GLY A 78 -4.86 -17.64 0.23
N LYS A 79 -5.19 -18.69 0.99
CA LYS A 79 -4.87 -20.07 0.63
C LYS A 79 -6.03 -21.01 0.87
N ARG A 80 -6.05 -22.07 0.08
CA ARG A 80 -6.89 -23.26 0.26
C ARG A 80 -6.00 -24.49 0.13
N TYR A 81 -6.30 -25.57 0.84
CA TYR A 81 -5.64 -26.85 0.62
C TYR A 81 -6.40 -27.61 -0.48
N LYS A 82 -5.71 -28.39 -1.31
CA LYS A 82 -6.36 -29.23 -2.32
C LYS A 82 -6.67 -30.60 -1.70
N ASP A 83 -7.91 -31.05 -1.84
CA ASP A 83 -8.39 -32.32 -1.25
C ASP A 83 -7.92 -33.58 -2.00
N PHE A 84 -7.33 -33.45 -3.20
CA PHE A 84 -7.20 -34.59 -4.14
C PHE A 84 -5.82 -35.24 -4.23
N SER A 85 -4.87 -34.94 -3.35
CA SER A 85 -3.58 -35.64 -3.30
C SER A 85 -3.16 -35.98 -1.88
N ASN A 86 -2.58 -37.18 -1.69
CA ASN A 86 -1.93 -37.59 -0.44
C ASN A 86 -0.81 -36.63 0.01
N GLU A 87 -0.40 -35.69 -0.86
CA GLU A 87 0.41 -34.54 -0.51
C GLU A 87 -0.46 -33.29 -0.31
N ARG A 88 -0.43 -32.71 0.90
CA ARG A 88 -1.04 -31.41 1.20
C ARG A 88 -0.29 -30.28 0.48
N LYS A 89 -0.58 -30.07 -0.81
CA LYS A 89 0.02 -28.96 -1.56
C LYS A 89 -0.64 -27.64 -1.19
N LYS A 90 0.15 -26.68 -0.71
CA LYS A 90 -0.29 -25.30 -0.46
C LYS A 90 -0.80 -24.69 -1.78
N ASN A 91 -2.07 -24.27 -1.84
CA ASN A 91 -2.62 -23.57 -2.99
C ASN A 91 -2.91 -22.11 -2.61
N TYR A 92 -1.93 -21.24 -2.84
CA TYR A 92 -2.12 -19.79 -2.75
C TYR A 92 -3.02 -19.32 -3.88
N LEU A 93 -3.96 -18.44 -3.54
CA LEU A 93 -4.98 -17.95 -4.45
C LEU A 93 -4.60 -16.56 -4.94
N SER A 94 -4.86 -16.32 -6.23
CA SER A 94 -4.75 -15.02 -6.88
C SER A 94 -6.02 -14.66 -7.64
N ASP A 95 -7.17 -15.14 -7.15
CA ASP A 95 -8.49 -14.76 -7.63
C ASP A 95 -9.01 -13.54 -6.85
N PHE A 96 -9.99 -12.85 -7.44
CA PHE A 96 -10.59 -11.64 -6.87
C PHE A 96 -12.08 -11.61 -7.20
N TYR A 97 -12.90 -11.52 -6.15
CA TYR A 97 -14.35 -11.42 -6.23
C TYR A 97 -14.88 -10.19 -5.51
N ILE A 98 -16.05 -9.75 -5.96
CA ILE A 98 -16.91 -8.81 -5.26
C ILE A 98 -18.19 -9.57 -4.91
N TYR A 99 -18.59 -9.52 -3.64
CA TYR A 99 -19.89 -10.00 -3.18
C TYR A 99 -20.80 -8.81 -2.90
N ARG A 100 -21.90 -8.70 -3.65
CA ARG A 100 -22.93 -7.68 -3.40
C ARG A 100 -23.89 -8.23 -2.37
N ILE A 101 -23.94 -7.54 -1.22
CA ILE A 101 -24.72 -7.99 -0.07
C ILE A 101 -26.22 -7.96 -0.38
N ASP A 102 -26.70 -6.90 -1.01
CA ASP A 102 -28.13 -6.67 -1.26
C ASP A 102 -28.72 -7.67 -2.27
N GLU A 103 -27.93 -8.08 -3.26
CA GLU A 103 -28.35 -8.98 -4.34
C GLU A 103 -28.07 -10.45 -4.04
N ASP A 104 -27.35 -10.75 -2.94
CA ASP A 104 -26.71 -12.04 -2.70
C ASP A 104 -26.04 -12.60 -3.97
N CYS A 105 -25.15 -11.81 -4.58
CA CYS A 105 -24.52 -12.16 -5.84
C CYS A 105 -22.99 -12.03 -5.78
N VAL A 106 -22.28 -12.86 -6.54
CA VAL A 106 -20.81 -12.87 -6.62
C VAL A 106 -20.38 -12.50 -8.03
N ILE A 107 -19.52 -11.49 -8.14
CA ILE A 107 -18.90 -11.04 -9.37
C ILE A 107 -17.44 -11.48 -9.36
N GLU A 108 -17.05 -12.25 -10.39
CA GLU A 108 -15.65 -12.59 -10.64
C GLU A 108 -14.95 -11.41 -11.30
N VAL A 109 -14.06 -10.73 -10.57
CA VAL A 109 -13.23 -9.65 -11.10
C VAL A 109 -12.03 -10.24 -11.84
N SER A 110 -11.42 -11.28 -11.27
CA SER A 110 -10.31 -12.01 -11.90
C SER A 110 -10.19 -13.43 -11.37
N ARG A 111 -9.97 -14.40 -12.28
CA ARG A 111 -9.58 -15.78 -11.90
C ARG A 111 -8.13 -15.90 -11.45
N ASN A 112 -7.27 -15.02 -11.96
CA ASN A 112 -5.84 -15.04 -11.68
C ASN A 112 -5.23 -13.67 -11.99
N TYR A 113 -5.31 -12.73 -11.05
CA TYR A 113 -4.75 -11.40 -11.22
C TYR A 113 -3.23 -11.43 -11.39
N THR A 114 -2.53 -12.46 -10.88
CA THR A 114 -1.09 -12.63 -11.04
C THR A 114 -0.69 -12.81 -12.52
N MET A 115 -1.48 -13.56 -13.29
CA MET A 115 -1.28 -13.71 -14.73
C MET A 115 -1.61 -12.44 -15.51
N LEU A 116 -2.42 -11.55 -14.94
CA LEU A 116 -2.79 -10.26 -15.53
C LEU A 116 -1.84 -9.12 -15.10
N GLY A 117 -0.66 -9.45 -14.56
CA GLY A 117 0.33 -8.46 -14.11
C GLY A 117 0.03 -7.83 -12.74
N GLY A 118 -0.93 -8.38 -12.01
CA GLY A 118 -1.20 -8.03 -10.62
C GLY A 118 -0.26 -8.71 -9.63
N PRO A 119 -0.58 -8.63 -8.32
CA PRO A 119 0.25 -9.21 -7.27
C PRO A 119 0.49 -10.70 -7.42
N ASP A 120 1.59 -11.21 -6.89
CA ASP A 120 1.77 -12.65 -6.73
C ASP A 120 0.85 -13.21 -5.63
N ALA A 121 0.51 -14.48 -5.76
CA ALA A 121 -0.29 -15.20 -4.78
C ALA A 121 0.47 -15.32 -3.45
N GLY A 122 -0.24 -15.17 -2.33
CA GLY A 122 0.40 -15.19 -1.03
C GLY A 122 -0.54 -15.46 0.14
N PHE A 123 0.04 -15.43 1.34
CA PHE A 123 -0.64 -15.63 2.61
C PHE A 123 -0.53 -14.41 3.50
N THR A 124 -1.58 -14.15 4.29
CA THR A 124 -1.64 -13.01 5.23
C THR A 124 -1.41 -11.65 4.58
N GLN A 125 -1.74 -11.55 3.28
CA GLN A 125 -1.80 -10.26 2.60
C GLN A 125 -2.83 -9.39 3.32
N ARG A 126 -2.46 -8.14 3.60
CA ARG A 126 -3.33 -7.17 4.27
C ARG A 126 -3.75 -6.13 3.27
N ALA A 127 -4.99 -5.70 3.39
CA ALA A 127 -5.52 -4.70 2.50
C ALA A 127 -6.29 -3.62 3.24
N THR A 128 -6.38 -2.46 2.60
CA THR A 128 -7.15 -1.29 3.01
C THR A 128 -7.82 -0.67 1.78
N MET A 129 -8.74 0.27 1.98
CA MET A 129 -9.50 0.90 0.90
C MET A 129 -9.60 2.40 1.15
N ASP A 130 -9.42 3.18 0.09
CA ASP A 130 -9.92 4.55 0.01
C ASP A 130 -11.13 4.58 -0.91
N ILE A 131 -12.31 4.74 -0.32
CA ILE A 131 -13.60 4.73 -1.02
C ILE A 131 -13.72 5.93 -1.95
N GLU A 132 -13.26 7.11 -1.51
CA GLU A 132 -13.37 8.36 -2.28
C GLU A 132 -12.51 8.30 -3.55
N LEU A 133 -11.30 7.72 -3.45
CA LEU A 133 -10.43 7.50 -4.60
C LEU A 133 -10.87 6.30 -5.46
N GLY A 134 -11.67 5.39 -4.90
CA GLY A 134 -12.01 4.11 -5.54
C GLY A 134 -10.78 3.22 -5.70
N GLU A 135 -9.98 3.10 -4.64
CA GLU A 135 -8.71 2.38 -4.67
C GLU A 135 -8.58 1.41 -3.49
N LEU A 136 -8.09 0.21 -3.78
CA LEU A 136 -7.69 -0.77 -2.75
C LEU A 136 -6.17 -0.78 -2.66
N TYR A 137 -5.63 -0.84 -1.46
CA TYR A 137 -4.22 -1.03 -1.24
C TYR A 137 -4.00 -2.41 -0.64
N MET A 138 -3.02 -3.15 -1.15
CA MET A 138 -2.65 -4.47 -0.65
C MET A 138 -1.16 -4.49 -0.36
N LEU A 139 -0.81 -4.74 0.91
CA LEU A 139 0.54 -5.02 1.36
C LEU A 139 0.76 -6.54 1.35
N SER A 140 1.82 -6.96 0.66
CA SER A 140 2.20 -8.37 0.60
C SER A 140 2.53 -8.94 1.98
N GLY A 141 2.30 -10.24 2.14
CA GLY A 141 2.74 -11.02 3.30
C GLY A 141 3.76 -12.06 2.85
N LEU A 142 3.49 -13.34 3.16
CA LEU A 142 4.26 -14.45 2.61
C LEU A 142 3.90 -14.64 1.14
N LEU A 143 4.88 -14.56 0.26
CA LEU A 143 4.71 -14.74 -1.18
C LEU A 143 5.21 -16.11 -1.62
N SER A 144 4.47 -16.73 -2.53
CA SER A 144 4.94 -17.88 -3.30
C SER A 144 5.63 -17.36 -4.54
N GLU A 145 6.95 -17.51 -4.65
CA GLU A 145 7.64 -17.13 -5.88
C GLU A 145 7.25 -18.06 -7.03
N ARG A 146 7.16 -17.50 -8.24
CA ARG A 146 6.88 -18.30 -9.44
C ARG A 146 8.04 -19.28 -9.64
N ASN A 147 7.71 -20.56 -9.79
CA ASN A 147 8.65 -21.67 -10.00
C ASN A 147 9.54 -22.04 -8.81
N SER A 148 9.23 -21.56 -7.61
CA SER A 148 9.94 -21.88 -6.38
C SER A 148 8.97 -22.42 -5.34
N ASN A 149 9.38 -23.46 -4.60
CA ASN A 149 8.64 -23.94 -3.42
C ASN A 149 9.03 -23.16 -2.15
N VAL A 150 9.86 -22.12 -2.29
CA VAL A 150 10.36 -21.31 -1.18
C VAL A 150 9.46 -20.08 -1.01
N GLU A 151 8.95 -19.92 0.21
CA GLU A 151 8.18 -18.74 0.58
C GLU A 151 9.13 -17.58 0.88
N THR A 152 8.84 -16.40 0.36
CA THR A 152 9.62 -15.18 0.61
C THR A 152 8.77 -14.11 1.29
N VAL A 153 9.42 -13.28 2.10
CA VAL A 153 8.78 -12.15 2.79
C VAL A 153 9.20 -10.86 2.10
N LYS A 154 8.26 -10.16 1.46
CA LYS A 154 8.55 -8.88 0.80
C LYS A 154 7.53 -7.85 1.26
N ASN A 155 7.91 -6.59 1.30
CA ASN A 155 6.98 -5.46 1.45
C ASN A 155 6.73 -4.87 0.07
N ILE A 156 5.68 -5.33 -0.59
CA ILE A 156 5.24 -4.82 -1.89
C ILE A 156 3.86 -4.23 -1.68
N LEU A 157 3.73 -2.94 -1.96
CA LEU A 157 2.46 -2.24 -1.92
C LEU A 157 1.89 -2.19 -3.34
N TRP A 158 0.72 -2.79 -3.48
CA TRP A 158 -0.07 -2.74 -4.69
C TRP A 158 -1.29 -1.84 -4.49
N MET A 159 -1.67 -1.12 -5.54
CA MET A 159 -2.92 -0.39 -5.62
C MET A 159 -3.78 -1.01 -6.71
N TYR A 160 -5.02 -1.32 -6.39
CA TYR A 160 -6.04 -1.68 -7.36
C TYR A 160 -6.98 -0.49 -7.56
N ASN A 161 -7.07 0.01 -8.78
CA ASN A 161 -8.02 1.04 -9.13
C ASN A 161 -9.33 0.39 -9.56
N ILE A 162 -10.40 0.61 -8.79
CA ILE A 162 -11.70 -0.03 -9.00
C ILE A 162 -12.30 0.37 -10.35
N LYS A 163 -12.27 1.66 -10.69
CA LYS A 163 -12.83 2.19 -11.94
C LYS A 163 -12.12 1.66 -13.19
N LYS A 164 -10.79 1.50 -13.10
CA LYS A 164 -9.95 1.03 -14.22
C LYS A 164 -9.77 -0.48 -14.25
N ASN A 165 -10.28 -1.20 -13.25
CA ASN A 165 -10.06 -2.63 -13.03
C ASN A 165 -8.57 -3.03 -13.20
N LYS A 166 -7.67 -2.31 -12.52
CA LYS A 166 -6.24 -2.45 -12.76
C LYS A 166 -5.42 -2.43 -11.49
N TRP A 167 -4.61 -3.47 -11.30
CA TRP A 167 -3.52 -3.52 -10.32
C TRP A 167 -2.31 -2.74 -10.82
N THR A 168 -1.68 -1.98 -9.92
CA THR A 168 -0.43 -1.26 -10.15
C THR A 168 0.46 -1.45 -8.92
N LYS A 169 1.70 -1.88 -9.12
CA LYS A 169 2.70 -1.89 -8.06
C LYS A 169 3.18 -0.46 -7.83
N ILE A 170 3.04 0.05 -6.61
CA ILE A 170 3.41 1.44 -6.28
C ILE A 170 4.63 1.53 -5.36
N TYR A 171 5.00 0.45 -4.67
CA TYR A 171 6.23 0.38 -3.87
C TYR A 171 6.71 -1.07 -3.73
N GLN A 172 8.02 -1.25 -3.57
CA GLN A 172 8.63 -2.55 -3.30
C GLN A 172 9.90 -2.36 -2.46
N ASN A 173 9.96 -3.12 -1.36
CA ASN A 173 11.14 -3.30 -0.53
C ASN A 173 11.43 -4.80 -0.38
N VAL A 174 12.70 -5.13 -0.62
CA VAL A 174 13.25 -6.49 -0.61
C VAL A 174 14.37 -6.64 0.42
N ASN A 175 14.56 -5.68 1.32
CA ASN A 175 15.59 -5.73 2.35
C ASN A 175 15.17 -6.72 3.44
N PHE A 176 15.94 -7.80 3.60
CA PHE A 176 15.66 -8.88 4.54
C PHE A 176 16.51 -8.77 5.81
N GLY A 177 15.88 -9.06 6.95
CA GLY A 177 16.56 -9.37 8.21
C GLY A 177 17.68 -8.44 8.67
N SER A 178 18.78 -9.02 9.16
CA SER A 178 19.93 -8.29 9.73
C SER A 178 20.77 -7.48 8.72
N GLU A 179 20.48 -7.57 7.41
CA GLU A 179 21.08 -6.71 6.37
C GLU A 179 20.47 -5.30 6.35
N TYR A 180 19.42 -5.06 7.14
CA TYR A 180 18.81 -3.75 7.37
C TYR A 180 19.73 -2.75 8.13
N ASN A 181 21.01 -3.10 8.34
CA ASN A 181 22.00 -2.33 9.10
C ASN A 181 22.00 -0.81 8.81
N ASN A 182 21.56 -0.07 9.83
CA ASN A 182 21.97 1.27 10.29
C ASN A 182 21.89 2.50 9.37
N ARG A 183 21.33 2.42 8.15
CA ARG A 183 21.10 3.63 7.31
C ARG A 183 19.69 3.82 6.75
N VAL A 184 18.87 2.77 6.76
CA VAL A 184 17.50 2.78 6.18
C VAL A 184 16.44 2.57 7.27
N SER A 185 16.85 2.35 8.52
CA SER A 185 15.98 1.96 9.63
C SER A 185 14.87 2.94 9.99
N ASP A 186 15.04 4.20 9.59
CA ASP A 186 14.15 5.28 9.99
C ASP A 186 13.24 5.73 8.83
N LYS A 187 13.45 5.17 7.63
CA LYS A 187 12.74 5.62 6.41
C LYS A 187 11.65 4.67 5.94
N GLU A 188 11.79 3.37 6.19
CA GLU A 188 10.85 2.37 5.72
C GLU A 188 10.88 1.11 6.58
N PRO A 189 9.74 0.42 6.78
CA PRO A 189 9.70 -0.83 7.56
C PRO A 189 10.47 -1.97 6.86
N CYS A 190 11.20 -2.77 7.65
CA CYS A 190 11.73 -4.05 7.17
C CYS A 190 10.60 -4.99 6.68
N THR A 191 10.97 -5.96 5.81
CA THR A 191 10.02 -6.94 5.27
C THR A 191 9.34 -7.70 6.40
N ARG A 192 8.02 -7.94 6.26
CA ARG A 192 7.24 -8.63 7.29
C ARG A 192 5.97 -9.28 6.74
N PHE A 193 5.49 -10.29 7.46
CA PHE A 193 4.17 -10.89 7.26
C PHE A 193 3.40 -10.94 8.57
N ALA A 194 2.12 -11.34 8.52
CA ALA A 194 1.25 -11.40 9.69
C ALA A 194 1.19 -10.09 10.51
N SER A 195 1.40 -8.95 9.84
CA SER A 195 1.26 -7.61 10.41
C SER A 195 -0.20 -7.14 10.42
N GLN A 196 -0.42 -5.98 11.04
CA GLN A 196 -1.68 -5.25 10.96
C GLN A 196 -1.50 -4.01 10.08
N LEU A 197 -2.44 -3.79 9.16
CA LEU A 197 -2.50 -2.60 8.30
C LEU A 197 -3.87 -1.95 8.46
N VAL A 198 -3.90 -0.65 8.73
CA VAL A 198 -5.14 0.13 8.85
C VAL A 198 -5.00 1.44 8.07
N TYR A 199 -6.13 2.02 7.68
CA TYR A 199 -6.17 3.24 6.88
C TYR A 199 -6.97 4.34 7.58
N ASP A 200 -6.38 5.52 7.70
CA ASP A 200 -7.07 6.72 8.14
C ASP A 200 -7.63 7.46 6.93
N THR A 201 -8.95 7.42 6.77
CA THR A 201 -9.66 8.04 5.64
C THR A 201 -9.62 9.57 5.67
N LYS A 202 -9.42 10.19 6.84
CA LYS A 202 -9.37 11.65 6.98
C LYS A 202 -8.00 12.19 6.64
N ARG A 203 -6.95 11.56 7.18
CA ARG A 203 -5.55 11.95 6.94
C ARG A 203 -4.98 11.35 5.66
N LYS A 204 -5.66 10.36 5.07
CA LYS A 204 -5.25 9.61 3.87
C LYS A 204 -3.89 8.91 4.05
N VAL A 205 -3.68 8.34 5.24
CA VAL A 205 -2.44 7.64 5.63
C VAL A 205 -2.70 6.19 6.00
N GLN A 206 -1.72 5.32 5.75
CA GLN A 206 -1.76 3.93 6.21
C GLN A 206 -0.89 3.77 7.45
N TYR A 207 -1.34 2.98 8.41
CA TYR A 207 -0.56 2.58 9.57
C TYR A 207 -0.26 1.10 9.56
N LEU A 208 1.00 0.75 9.76
CA LEU A 208 1.50 -0.62 9.83
C LEU A 208 2.06 -0.87 11.23
N PHE A 209 1.60 -1.96 11.87
CA PHE A 209 2.07 -2.34 13.20
C PHE A 209 2.56 -3.78 13.24
N GLY A 210 3.72 -3.97 13.87
CA GLY A 210 4.29 -5.26 14.22
C GLY A 210 4.43 -6.21 13.04
N GLY A 211 4.26 -7.51 13.29
CA GLY A 211 4.41 -8.58 12.31
C GLY A 211 5.60 -9.49 12.60
N ASN A 212 5.89 -10.41 11.69
CA ASN A 212 7.04 -11.30 11.75
C ASN A 212 7.96 -11.00 10.55
N PRO A 213 9.27 -10.77 10.76
CA PRO A 213 10.20 -10.41 9.69
C PRO A 213 10.64 -11.59 8.81
N GLY A 214 10.30 -12.83 9.16
CA GLY A 214 10.69 -14.03 8.40
C GLY A 214 12.08 -14.55 8.71
N GLU A 215 12.61 -14.24 9.90
CA GLU A 215 13.93 -14.73 10.34
C GLU A 215 13.94 -16.25 10.49
N ILE A 216 14.85 -16.91 9.76
CA ILE A 216 14.97 -18.39 9.79
C ILE A 216 15.46 -18.86 11.16
N ASN A 217 16.38 -18.11 11.76
CA ASN A 217 17.00 -18.45 13.05
C ASN A 217 16.10 -18.11 14.25
N ASP A 218 15.11 -17.22 14.07
CA ASP A 218 14.10 -16.91 15.09
C ASP A 218 12.70 -16.78 14.47
N PRO A 219 12.04 -17.92 14.16
CA PRO A 219 10.68 -17.92 13.58
C PRO A 219 9.62 -17.32 14.52
N CYS A 220 9.93 -17.23 15.81
CA CYS A 220 9.04 -16.69 16.83
C CYS A 220 9.20 -15.18 17.02
N LEU A 221 10.19 -14.54 16.37
CA LEU A 221 10.38 -13.10 16.43
C LEU A 221 9.12 -12.34 16.04
N ARG A 222 8.77 -11.35 16.84
CA ARG A 222 7.64 -10.44 16.60
C ARG A 222 8.12 -9.00 16.72
N LEU A 223 7.82 -8.21 15.71
CA LEU A 223 8.06 -6.78 15.69
C LEU A 223 6.98 -6.08 16.51
N ASN A 224 7.35 -4.94 17.10
CA ASN A 224 6.48 -4.07 17.90
C ASN A 224 6.58 -2.60 17.47
N ASP A 225 7.19 -2.35 16.32
CA ASP A 225 7.33 -1.03 15.71
C ASP A 225 6.02 -0.57 15.04
N PHE A 226 5.89 0.75 14.88
CA PHE A 226 4.71 1.40 14.33
C PHE A 226 5.12 2.38 13.23
N TRP A 227 4.52 2.23 12.05
CA TRP A 227 4.89 2.95 10.85
C TRP A 227 3.70 3.70 10.27
N GLU A 228 3.95 4.91 9.76
CA GLU A 228 3.01 5.71 8.99
C GLU A 228 3.48 5.78 7.53
N LEU A 229 2.58 5.53 6.58
CA LEU A 229 2.81 5.70 5.15
C LEU A 229 1.83 6.72 4.60
N LYS A 230 2.36 7.83 4.08
CA LYS A 230 1.63 8.84 3.31
C LYS A 230 1.99 8.72 1.84
N LEU A 231 0.98 8.55 0.98
CA LEU A 231 1.15 8.51 -0.46
C LEU A 231 0.93 9.90 -1.04
N GLU A 232 1.95 10.46 -1.68
CA GLU A 232 1.84 11.74 -2.38
C GLU A 232 1.38 11.54 -3.83
N ARG A 233 0.47 12.40 -4.29
CA ARG A 233 -0.15 12.33 -5.61
C ARG A 233 -0.04 13.68 -6.32
N PRO A 234 1.18 14.10 -6.69
CA PRO A 234 1.34 15.36 -7.41
C PRO A 234 0.63 15.29 -8.77
N SER A 235 -0.08 16.35 -9.11
CA SER A 235 -0.65 16.51 -10.45
C SER A 235 0.45 16.79 -11.49
N ASN A 236 0.12 16.68 -12.77
CA ASN A 236 1.04 17.10 -13.83
C ASN A 236 1.46 18.57 -13.68
N GLU A 237 0.56 19.42 -13.17
CA GLU A 237 0.83 20.83 -12.90
C GLU A 237 1.81 20.99 -11.74
N ASP A 238 1.65 20.22 -10.67
CA ASP A 238 2.59 20.21 -9.54
C ASP A 238 4.00 19.78 -9.97
N ILE A 239 4.09 18.74 -10.79
CA ILE A 239 5.35 18.24 -11.34
C ILE A 239 6.00 19.30 -12.23
N LEU A 240 5.23 19.90 -13.15
CA LEU A 240 5.73 20.93 -14.05
C LEU A 240 6.19 22.17 -13.27
N ARG A 241 5.43 22.58 -12.26
CA ARG A 241 5.75 23.70 -11.37
C ARG A 241 7.04 23.42 -10.62
N SER A 242 7.16 22.27 -9.98
CA SER A 242 8.38 21.84 -9.27
C SER A 242 9.60 21.80 -10.19
N ALA A 243 9.46 21.24 -11.40
CA ALA A 243 10.52 21.23 -12.40
C ALA A 243 10.97 22.65 -12.80
N LYS A 244 10.00 23.55 -13.03
CA LYS A 244 10.29 24.98 -13.28
C LYS A 244 10.99 25.62 -12.08
N PHE A 245 10.56 25.34 -10.86
CA PHE A 245 11.18 25.87 -9.65
C PHE A 245 12.66 25.48 -9.58
N HIS A 246 13.01 24.21 -9.79
CA HIS A 246 14.41 23.76 -9.78
C HIS A 246 15.25 24.39 -10.90
N ILE A 247 14.74 24.47 -12.13
CA ILE A 247 15.45 25.10 -13.25
C ILE A 247 15.66 26.59 -12.99
N ARG A 248 14.60 27.30 -12.55
CA ARG A 248 14.68 28.74 -12.28
C ARG A 248 15.58 29.01 -11.08
N LYS A 249 15.54 28.19 -10.03
CA LYS A 249 16.46 28.24 -8.89
C LYS A 249 17.92 28.12 -9.33
N GLN A 250 18.24 27.17 -10.21
CA GLN A 250 19.60 26.99 -10.71
C GLN A 250 20.06 28.19 -11.55
N LYS A 251 19.23 28.66 -12.48
CA LYS A 251 19.50 29.86 -13.28
C LYS A 251 19.72 31.10 -12.41
N TYR A 252 18.95 31.26 -11.33
CA TYR A 252 19.15 32.36 -10.40
C TYR A 252 20.53 32.33 -9.74
N LYS A 253 20.99 31.16 -9.28
CA LYS A 253 22.34 31.01 -8.72
C LYS A 253 23.42 31.38 -9.75
N GLU A 254 23.22 31.02 -11.00
CA GLU A 254 24.12 31.41 -12.09
C GLU A 254 24.13 32.94 -12.30
N ILE A 255 22.97 33.60 -12.28
CA ILE A 255 22.89 35.07 -12.36
C ILE A 255 23.63 35.71 -11.17
N CYS A 256 23.46 35.20 -9.94
CA CYS A 256 24.20 35.69 -8.78
C CYS A 256 25.73 35.58 -8.99
N ASN A 257 26.20 34.47 -9.56
CA ASN A 257 27.62 34.24 -9.82
C ASN A 257 28.22 35.20 -10.88
N THR A 258 27.39 35.83 -11.71
CA THR A 258 27.86 36.87 -12.65
C THR A 258 28.11 38.23 -11.99
N GLY A 259 27.66 38.42 -10.74
CA GLY A 259 27.68 39.71 -10.05
C GLY A 259 26.56 40.67 -10.45
N ASN A 260 25.63 40.28 -11.34
CA ASN A 260 24.47 41.11 -11.69
C ASN A 260 23.33 40.97 -10.67
N TYR A 261 23.54 41.52 -9.48
CA TYR A 261 22.61 41.34 -8.34
C TYR A 261 21.24 41.97 -8.54
N LEU A 262 21.14 43.09 -9.28
CA LEU A 262 19.84 43.70 -9.59
C LEU A 262 19.00 42.80 -10.49
N GLN A 263 19.63 42.16 -11.49
CA GLN A 263 18.97 41.18 -12.33
C GLN A 263 18.60 39.93 -11.53
N ALA A 264 19.49 39.45 -10.66
CA ALA A 264 19.23 38.30 -9.79
C ALA A 264 18.01 38.55 -8.88
N LEU A 265 17.96 39.71 -8.23
CA LEU A 265 16.84 40.09 -7.36
C LEU A 265 15.52 40.16 -8.13
N LYS A 266 15.51 40.81 -9.31
CA LYS A 266 14.31 40.85 -10.17
C LYS A 266 13.87 39.45 -10.59
N TYR A 267 14.82 38.56 -10.89
CA TYR A 267 14.53 37.19 -11.29
C TYR A 267 13.97 36.35 -10.12
N LEU A 268 14.52 36.52 -8.91
CA LEU A 268 14.00 35.89 -7.70
C LEU A 268 12.55 36.32 -7.41
N GLN A 269 12.30 37.64 -7.48
CA GLN A 269 11.01 38.25 -7.15
C GLN A 269 9.89 37.91 -8.15
N ASN A 270 10.20 37.72 -9.43
CA ASN A 270 9.18 37.54 -10.47
C ASN A 270 9.16 36.13 -11.05
N ASN A 271 10.32 35.53 -11.31
CA ASN A 271 10.40 34.25 -11.99
C ASN A 271 10.41 33.09 -11.01
N ILE A 272 11.13 33.17 -9.89
CA ILE A 272 11.13 32.06 -8.93
C ILE A 272 9.84 32.06 -8.12
N SER A 273 9.45 33.21 -7.56
CA SER A 273 8.24 33.33 -6.72
C SER A 273 6.97 32.79 -7.39
N GLU A 274 6.83 32.96 -8.72
CA GLU A 274 5.69 32.50 -9.52
C GLU A 274 5.53 30.97 -9.50
N VAL A 275 6.62 30.23 -9.33
CA VAL A 275 6.61 28.76 -9.39
C VAL A 275 6.84 28.11 -8.03
N VAL A 276 6.93 28.91 -6.96
CA VAL A 276 7.03 28.40 -5.59
C VAL A 276 5.65 28.03 -5.08
N ASN A 277 5.51 26.85 -4.49
CA ASN A 277 4.34 26.52 -3.69
C ASN A 277 4.44 27.17 -2.31
N HIS A 278 3.85 28.36 -2.16
CA HIS A 278 3.87 29.11 -0.90
C HIS A 278 3.04 28.47 0.23
N ASN A 279 2.24 27.45 -0.08
CA ASN A 279 1.52 26.67 0.92
C ASN A 279 2.36 25.50 1.48
N ASP A 280 3.47 25.16 0.82
CA ASP A 280 4.44 24.20 1.33
C ASP A 280 5.49 24.95 2.17
N GLU A 281 5.55 24.65 3.46
CA GLU A 281 6.45 25.35 4.39
C GLU A 281 7.93 25.11 4.06
N ASN A 282 8.28 23.90 3.59
CA ASN A 282 9.65 23.56 3.24
C ASN A 282 10.08 24.27 1.96
N GLU A 283 9.23 24.24 0.92
CA GLU A 283 9.51 24.92 -0.34
C GLU A 283 9.57 26.44 -0.16
N SER A 284 8.67 26.99 0.67
CA SER A 284 8.67 28.41 1.04
C SER A 284 9.93 28.81 1.81
N LYS A 285 10.41 27.94 2.70
CA LYS A 285 11.67 28.14 3.42
C LYS A 285 12.85 28.13 2.45
N GLU A 286 12.91 27.13 1.56
CA GLU A 286 13.94 27.02 0.52
C GLU A 286 13.97 28.27 -0.37
N PHE A 287 12.79 28.80 -0.76
CA PHE A 287 12.68 30.04 -1.52
C PHE A 287 13.26 31.24 -0.77
N ARG A 288 12.94 31.40 0.53
CA ARG A 288 13.50 32.48 1.35
C ARG A 288 15.01 32.36 1.48
N GLU A 289 15.54 31.16 1.67
CA GLU A 289 16.97 30.91 1.75
C GLU A 289 17.72 31.28 0.46
N LEU A 290 17.05 31.38 -0.70
CA LEU A 290 17.69 31.84 -1.92
C LEU A 290 18.20 33.29 -1.83
N THR A 291 17.65 34.13 -0.95
CA THR A 291 18.11 35.52 -0.82
C THR A 291 19.56 35.61 -0.38
N GLN A 292 20.09 34.59 0.31
CA GLN A 292 21.49 34.58 0.78
C GLN A 292 22.49 34.66 -0.38
N PHE A 293 22.16 34.09 -1.54
CA PHE A 293 23.03 34.11 -2.72
C PHE A 293 23.20 35.51 -3.35
N LEU A 294 22.38 36.50 -2.98
CA LEU A 294 22.59 37.89 -3.38
C LEU A 294 23.79 38.52 -2.64
N PHE A 295 24.15 37.97 -1.48
CA PHE A 295 25.15 38.53 -0.57
C PHE A 295 26.41 37.66 -0.49
N ASP A 296 26.42 36.49 -1.14
CA ASP A 296 27.63 35.72 -1.40
C ASP A 296 28.48 36.46 -2.44
N ILE A 297 29.12 37.52 -1.97
CA ILE A 297 30.21 38.18 -2.67
C ILE A 297 31.30 37.12 -2.79
N GLN A 298 31.64 36.71 -4.02
CA GLN A 298 32.85 35.94 -4.26
C GLN A 298 33.98 36.68 -3.56
N LYS A 299 34.55 36.08 -2.50
CA LYS A 299 35.85 36.44 -1.99
C LYS A 299 36.82 36.21 -3.14
N THR A 300 36.98 37.19 -4.01
CA THR A 300 38.06 37.22 -4.97
C THR A 300 39.34 37.16 -4.15
N PRO A 301 40.23 36.16 -4.35
CA PRO A 301 41.53 36.17 -3.73
C PRO A 301 42.34 37.32 -4.35
N ASN A 302 42.22 38.50 -3.76
CA ASN A 302 43.04 39.65 -4.09
C ASN A 302 44.30 39.59 -3.22
N SER A 303 45.38 39.05 -3.76
CA SER A 303 46.70 39.66 -3.59
C SER A 303 47.65 39.16 -4.67
N ASN A 304 47.79 39.98 -5.71
CA ASN A 304 49.09 40.21 -6.32
C ASN A 304 50.14 40.36 -5.20
N LYS A 305 51.06 39.40 -5.07
CA LYS A 305 52.43 39.69 -4.67
C LYS A 305 53.31 39.49 -5.89
N LYS A 306 53.49 40.59 -6.62
CA LYS A 306 54.76 40.82 -7.31
C LYS A 306 55.73 41.26 -6.21
N ASP A 307 56.57 40.34 -5.77
CA ASP A 307 57.83 40.71 -5.12
C ASP A 307 58.94 40.42 -6.15
N ASN A 308 59.70 41.48 -6.43
CA ASN A 308 60.95 41.47 -7.18
C ASN A 308 62.04 40.69 -6.44
#